data_AF-A0A366LX21-F1
#
_entry.id   AF-A0A366LX21-F1
#
_cell.length_a   1.000
_cell.length_b   1.000
_cell.length_c   1.000
_cell.angle_alpha   90.00
_cell.angle_beta   90.00
_cell.angle_gamma   90.00
#
_symmetry.space_group_name_H-M   'P 1'
#
loop_
_entity.id
_entity.type
_entity.pdbx_description
1 polymer ?
#
loop_
_entity_poly.entity_id
_entity_poly.type
_entity_poly.pdbx_seq_one_letter_code
_entity_poly.pdbx_strand_id
1 'polypeptide(L)'
;MVRTLLVRGLLVGLLAGLIAGGFAFAFGEPRVDDAIALEEAAAHATAPEHDHGEEAEVGRPVQKAGLFLATGLYGLAVGGVFALVFAGLRGRVGPGSDGRLALVAAGTAFIAVILVPFVKYPANPPAVGDPATINARTLLYLTMILVGLAATAIAVATARRVTVDPWARGVSAVAAFLVPVVAAWWLLPTVDEVPEGFPATLLWQFRLVSIGTQLVFWTAFGVLFGWVSDRAARRTIAPVPG
;
A
#
# COMPACT_ATOMS: atom_id res chain seq x y z
N MET A 1 -1.45 -24.27 -13.86
CA MET A 1 -0.52 -23.10 -13.89
C MET A 1 -0.99 -21.96 -13.00
N VAL A 2 -2.24 -21.47 -13.13
CA VAL A 2 -2.78 -20.37 -12.29
C VAL A 2 -2.80 -20.72 -10.79
N ARG A 3 -3.25 -21.92 -10.41
CA ARG A 3 -3.23 -22.39 -9.01
C ARG A 3 -1.86 -22.26 -8.35
N THR A 4 -0.79 -22.65 -9.04
CA THR A 4 0.58 -22.58 -8.52
C THR A 4 1.06 -21.15 -8.34
N LEU A 5 0.73 -20.25 -9.28
CA LEU A 5 1.01 -18.83 -9.14
C LEU A 5 0.24 -18.21 -7.98
N LEU A 6 -1.04 -18.56 -7.82
CA LEU A 6 -1.87 -18.08 -6.73
C LEU A 6 -1.31 -18.49 -5.36
N VAL A 7 -0.98 -19.77 -5.17
CA VAL A 7 -0.39 -20.25 -3.91
C VAL A 7 0.93 -19.53 -3.59
N ARG A 8 1.78 -19.29 -4.59
CA ARG A 8 3.01 -18.51 -4.40
C ARG A 8 2.72 -17.06 -4.03
N GLY A 9 1.76 -16.44 -4.69
CA GLY A 9 1.30 -15.08 -4.35
C GLY A 9 0.84 -14.99 -2.92
N LEU A 10 -0.02 -15.91 -2.47
CA LEU A 10 -0.52 -15.97 -1.10
C LEU A 10 0.63 -16.13 -0.09
N LEU A 11 1.54 -17.09 -0.31
CA LEU A 11 2.64 -17.37 0.63
C LEU A 11 3.70 -16.26 0.68
N VAL A 12 4.10 -15.75 -0.49
CA VAL A 12 5.05 -14.63 -0.56
C VAL A 12 4.41 -13.34 -0.04
N GLY A 13 3.12 -13.16 -0.30
CA GLY A 13 2.31 -12.07 0.25
C GLY A 13 2.29 -12.10 1.76
N LEU A 14 1.98 -13.24 2.36
CA LEU A 14 2.02 -13.44 3.81
C LEU A 14 3.41 -13.10 4.38
N LEU A 15 4.49 -13.61 3.78
CA LEU A 15 5.85 -13.34 4.22
C LEU A 15 6.19 -11.85 4.14
N ALA A 16 5.88 -11.18 3.03
CA ALA A 16 6.10 -9.75 2.88
C ALA A 16 5.25 -8.92 3.87
N GLY A 17 4.02 -9.38 4.14
CA GLY A 17 3.14 -8.81 5.16
C GLY A 17 3.75 -8.88 6.56
N LEU A 18 4.34 -10.00 6.94
CA LEU A 18 5.04 -10.15 8.23
C LEU A 18 6.31 -9.29 8.30
N ILE A 19 7.08 -9.18 7.21
CA ILE A 19 8.25 -8.28 7.14
C ILE A 19 7.81 -6.82 7.36
N ALA A 20 6.74 -6.39 6.68
CA ALA A 20 6.17 -5.06 6.85
C ALA A 20 5.60 -4.86 8.26
N GLY A 21 4.99 -5.90 8.86
CA GLY A 21 4.55 -5.91 10.25
C GLY A 21 5.70 -5.70 11.22
N GLY A 22 6.86 -6.32 11.00
CA GLY A 22 8.07 -6.08 11.78
C GLY A 22 8.57 -4.64 11.69
N PHE A 23 8.54 -4.04 10.49
CA PHE A 23 8.86 -2.62 10.32
C PHE A 23 7.84 -1.71 11.04
N ALA A 24 6.55 -1.98 10.87
CA ALA A 24 5.49 -1.23 11.53
C ALA A 24 5.56 -1.35 13.07
N PHE A 25 5.92 -2.53 13.59
CA PHE A 25 6.13 -2.73 15.00
C PHE A 25 7.33 -1.93 15.52
N ALA A 26 8.47 -1.97 14.81
CA ALA A 26 9.69 -1.30 15.25
C ALA A 26 9.61 0.24 15.17
N PHE A 27 8.97 0.78 14.12
CA PHE A 27 8.99 2.22 13.83
C PHE A 27 7.62 2.89 13.98
N GLY A 28 6.54 2.13 13.85
CA GLY A 28 5.16 2.63 13.85
C GLY A 28 4.51 2.61 15.21
N GLU A 29 4.61 1.49 15.95
CA GLU A 29 4.05 1.38 17.30
C GLU A 29 4.50 2.49 18.25
N PRO A 30 5.78 2.93 18.27
CA PRO A 30 6.15 4.08 19.09
C PRO A 30 5.34 5.34 18.78
N ARG A 31 5.00 5.59 17.50
CA ARG A 31 4.19 6.75 17.08
C ARG A 31 2.72 6.59 17.41
N VAL A 32 2.22 5.35 17.41
CA VAL A 32 0.87 5.02 17.87
C VAL A 32 0.77 5.24 19.37
N ASP A 33 1.75 4.76 20.14
CA ASP A 33 1.82 4.97 21.60
C ASP A 33 1.91 6.46 21.94
N ASP A 34 2.76 7.23 21.25
CA ASP A 34 2.88 8.69 21.44
C ASP A 34 1.54 9.41 21.17
N ALA A 35 0.81 9.00 20.13
CA ALA A 35 -0.47 9.61 19.77
C ALA A 35 -1.57 9.31 20.80
N ILE A 36 -1.62 8.07 21.31
CA ILE A 36 -2.57 7.66 22.35
C ILE A 36 -2.29 8.40 23.66
N ALA A 37 -1.02 8.54 24.04
CA ALA A 37 -0.66 9.29 25.25
C ALA A 37 -1.13 10.76 25.19
N LEU A 38 -1.10 11.38 24.00
CA LEU A 38 -1.63 12.73 23.79
C LEU A 38 -3.16 12.78 23.89
N GLU A 39 -3.85 11.78 23.34
CA GLU A 39 -5.31 11.64 23.42
C GLU A 39 -5.77 11.52 24.88
N GLU A 40 -5.13 10.62 25.63
CA GLU A 40 -5.41 10.38 27.04
C GLU A 40 -5.13 11.63 27.89
N ALA A 41 -4.02 12.34 27.63
CA ALA A 41 -3.69 13.57 28.34
C ALA A 41 -4.71 14.70 28.06
N ALA A 42 -5.18 14.82 26.81
CA ALA A 42 -6.20 15.79 26.44
C ALA A 42 -7.55 15.48 27.13
N ALA A 43 -7.94 14.21 27.17
CA ALA A 43 -9.18 13.77 27.82
C ALA A 43 -9.20 14.09 29.33
N HIS A 44 -8.08 13.88 30.03
CA HIS A 44 -7.94 14.19 31.46
C HIS A 44 -8.01 15.70 31.76
N ALA A 45 -7.62 16.56 30.81
CA ALA A 45 -7.67 18.01 30.99
C ALA A 45 -9.09 18.57 30.87
N THR A 46 -9.98 17.89 30.15
CA THR A 46 -11.34 18.36 29.82
C THR A 46 -12.45 17.83 30.73
N ALA A 47 -12.20 16.84 31.58
CA ALA A 47 -13.20 16.26 32.48
C ALA A 47 -12.67 16.10 33.93
N PRO A 48 -13.07 16.96 34.89
CA PRO A 48 -12.88 16.66 36.30
C PRO A 48 -13.93 15.65 36.74
N GLU A 49 -13.48 14.48 37.20
CA GLU A 49 -14.27 13.46 37.92
C GLU A 49 -15.49 12.88 37.19
N HIS A 50 -15.27 12.00 36.21
CA HIS A 50 -16.10 10.82 36.01
C HIS A 50 -15.24 9.68 35.44
N ASP A 51 -14.84 8.79 36.35
CA ASP A 51 -14.12 7.55 36.08
C ASP A 51 -15.00 6.58 35.30
N HIS A 52 -14.97 6.70 33.97
CA HIS A 52 -15.22 5.65 33.00
C HIS A 52 -14.36 5.97 31.79
N GLY A 53 -13.04 5.79 31.93
CA GLY A 53 -12.23 5.57 30.74
C GLY A 53 -12.86 4.40 30.01
N GLU A 54 -13.33 4.59 28.78
CA GLU A 54 -13.67 3.48 27.92
C GLU A 54 -12.40 2.62 27.82
N GLU A 55 -12.30 1.60 28.66
CA GLU A 55 -11.21 0.65 28.59
C GLU A 55 -11.21 0.15 27.16
N ALA A 56 -10.09 0.38 26.45
CA ALA A 56 -9.97 -0.07 25.08
C ALA A 56 -10.39 -1.54 25.02
N GLU A 57 -11.41 -1.84 24.21
CA GLU A 57 -12.07 -3.17 24.16
C GLU A 57 -11.06 -4.30 23.91
N VAL A 58 -9.88 -3.96 23.38
CA VAL A 58 -8.70 -4.81 23.28
C VAL A 58 -7.49 -4.11 23.89
N GLY A 59 -6.82 -4.76 24.85
CA GLY A 59 -5.60 -4.21 25.47
C GLY A 59 -4.42 -4.05 24.51
N ARG A 60 -3.54 -3.06 24.77
CA ARG A 60 -2.39 -2.69 23.92
C ARG A 60 -1.46 -3.87 23.56
N PRO A 61 -1.10 -4.81 24.46
CA PRO A 61 -0.29 -5.97 24.08
C PRO A 61 -0.94 -6.83 22.98
N VAL A 62 -2.27 -6.99 23.03
CA VAL A 62 -3.03 -7.74 22.02
C VAL A 62 -3.11 -6.97 20.71
N GLN A 63 -3.27 -5.64 20.74
CA GLN A 63 -3.23 -4.80 19.53
C GLN A 63 -1.88 -4.91 18.81
N LYS A 64 -0.77 -4.84 19.57
CA LYS A 64 0.59 -5.00 19.05
C LYS A 64 0.85 -6.38 18.44
N ALA A 65 0.32 -7.44 19.06
CA ALA A 65 0.37 -8.78 18.48
C ALA A 65 -0.53 -8.89 17.23
N GLY A 66 -1.70 -8.29 17.29
CA GLY A 66 -2.68 -8.20 16.21
C GLY A 66 -2.15 -7.50 14.96
N LEU A 67 -1.19 -6.58 15.11
CA LEU A 67 -0.50 -5.93 13.99
C LEU A 67 0.11 -6.95 13.02
N PHE A 68 0.82 -7.96 13.52
CA PHE A 68 1.43 -8.99 12.67
C PHE A 68 0.38 -9.86 11.96
N LEU A 69 -0.72 -10.16 12.65
CA LEU A 69 -1.84 -10.87 12.04
C LEU A 69 -2.47 -10.02 10.93
N ALA A 70 -2.73 -8.74 11.20
CA ALA A 70 -3.33 -7.81 10.25
C ALA A 70 -2.45 -7.60 9.01
N THR A 71 -1.15 -7.33 9.19
CA THR A 71 -0.24 -7.15 8.05
C THR A 71 -0.01 -8.45 7.29
N GLY A 72 0.02 -9.60 7.98
CA GLY A 72 0.10 -10.93 7.37
C GLY A 72 -1.12 -11.25 6.50
N LEU A 73 -2.34 -11.02 7.02
CA LEU A 73 -3.59 -11.21 6.27
C LEU A 73 -3.72 -10.23 5.10
N TYR A 74 -3.35 -8.97 5.31
CA TYR A 74 -3.25 -7.97 4.23
C TYR A 74 -2.31 -8.46 3.13
N GLY A 75 -1.10 -8.90 3.50
CA GLY A 75 -0.12 -9.40 2.56
C GLY A 75 -0.60 -10.63 1.81
N LEU A 76 -1.25 -11.57 2.50
CA LEU A 76 -1.86 -12.75 1.90
C LEU A 76 -2.92 -12.35 0.85
N ALA A 77 -3.85 -11.47 1.21
CA ALA A 77 -4.90 -11.01 0.30
C ALA A 77 -4.33 -10.28 -0.93
N VAL A 78 -3.44 -9.29 -0.71
CA VAL A 78 -2.79 -8.53 -1.80
C VAL A 78 -1.96 -9.43 -2.69
N GLY A 79 -1.21 -10.38 -2.12
CA GLY A 79 -0.42 -11.34 -2.87
C GLY A 79 -1.26 -12.26 -3.76
N GLY A 80 -2.44 -12.66 -3.28
CA GLY A 80 -3.41 -13.42 -4.06
C GLY A 80 -3.95 -12.63 -5.26
N VAL A 81 -4.44 -11.41 -5.03
CA VAL A 81 -4.91 -10.51 -6.10
C VAL A 81 -3.80 -10.23 -7.11
N PHE A 82 -2.60 -9.91 -6.62
CA PHE A 82 -1.44 -9.64 -7.47
C PHE A 82 -1.11 -10.83 -8.36
N ALA A 83 -1.12 -12.07 -7.84
CA ALA A 83 -0.82 -13.24 -8.64
C ALA A 83 -1.82 -13.46 -9.79
N LEU A 84 -3.10 -13.14 -9.58
CA LEU A 84 -4.13 -13.20 -10.64
C LEU A 84 -3.90 -12.13 -11.70
N VAL A 85 -3.63 -10.89 -11.28
CA VAL A 85 -3.29 -9.79 -12.20
C VAL A 85 -2.03 -10.15 -12.98
N PHE A 86 -0.96 -10.59 -12.31
CA PHE A 86 0.29 -11.02 -12.94
C PHE A 86 0.07 -12.12 -13.98
N ALA A 87 -0.76 -13.13 -13.69
CA ALA A 87 -1.10 -14.16 -14.67
C ALA A 87 -1.80 -13.60 -15.92
N GLY A 88 -2.61 -12.55 -15.76
CA GLY A 88 -3.21 -11.78 -16.86
C GLY A 88 -2.20 -10.92 -17.63
N LEU A 89 -1.18 -10.37 -16.98
CA LEU A 89 -0.17 -9.53 -17.63
C LEU A 89 0.92 -10.33 -18.34
N ARG A 90 1.25 -11.51 -17.82
CA ARG A 90 2.33 -12.37 -18.31
C ARG A 90 2.19 -12.67 -19.80
N GLY A 91 3.24 -12.37 -20.56
CA GLY A 91 3.30 -12.57 -22.01
C GLY A 91 2.47 -11.57 -22.84
N ARG A 92 1.76 -10.63 -22.21
CA ARG A 92 0.93 -9.62 -22.89
C ARG A 92 1.51 -8.21 -22.81
N VAL A 93 2.22 -7.89 -21.73
CA VAL A 93 2.81 -6.57 -21.50
C VAL A 93 4.17 -6.66 -20.81
N GLY A 94 4.98 -5.60 -20.96
CA GLY A 94 6.19 -5.39 -20.16
C GLY A 94 7.40 -6.26 -20.55
N PRO A 95 8.37 -6.43 -19.63
CA PRO A 95 9.57 -7.23 -19.87
C PRO A 95 9.25 -8.69 -20.15
N GLY A 96 10.06 -9.33 -21.01
CA GLY A 96 9.91 -10.75 -21.32
C GLY A 96 10.25 -11.72 -20.17
N SER A 97 10.93 -11.25 -19.10
CA SER A 97 11.22 -12.08 -17.93
C SER A 97 10.16 -11.92 -16.85
N ASP A 98 9.71 -13.04 -16.30
CA ASP A 98 8.69 -13.09 -15.24
C ASP A 98 9.11 -12.28 -14.01
N GLY A 99 10.39 -12.35 -13.61
CA GLY A 99 10.91 -11.63 -12.47
C GLY A 99 10.93 -10.12 -12.66
N ARG A 100 11.31 -9.63 -13.85
CA ARG A 100 11.27 -8.18 -14.14
C ARG A 100 9.83 -7.69 -14.26
N LEU A 101 8.95 -8.47 -14.88
CA LEU A 101 7.53 -8.14 -14.94
C LEU A 101 6.93 -8.02 -13.52
N ALA A 102 7.28 -8.94 -12.61
CA ALA A 102 6.80 -8.92 -11.24
C ALA A 102 7.27 -7.67 -10.48
N LEU A 103 8.55 -7.32 -10.60
CA LEU A 103 9.12 -6.12 -9.97
C LEU A 103 8.46 -4.84 -10.49
N VAL A 104 8.34 -4.70 -11.81
CA VAL A 104 7.70 -3.53 -12.43
C VAL A 104 6.22 -3.45 -12.05
N ALA A 105 5.50 -4.58 -12.07
CA ALA A 105 4.10 -4.62 -11.68
C ALA A 105 3.91 -4.28 -10.20
N ALA A 106 4.79 -4.74 -9.29
CA ALA A 106 4.74 -4.40 -7.87
C ALA A 106 5.02 -2.91 -7.64
N GLY A 107 6.03 -2.33 -8.30
CA GLY A 107 6.29 -0.89 -8.22
C GLY A 107 5.15 -0.05 -8.79
N THR A 108 4.56 -0.47 -9.90
CA THR A 108 3.40 0.20 -10.51
C THR A 108 2.18 0.13 -9.60
N ALA A 109 1.92 -1.04 -9.02
CA ALA A 109 0.82 -1.23 -8.07
C ALA A 109 1.01 -0.37 -6.82
N PHE A 110 2.21 -0.35 -6.22
CA PHE A 110 2.54 0.54 -5.11
C PHE A 110 2.22 2.01 -5.44
N ILE A 111 2.67 2.49 -6.60
CA ILE A 111 2.38 3.87 -7.03
C ILE A 111 0.87 4.09 -7.14
N ALA A 112 0.17 3.21 -7.86
CA ALA A 112 -1.24 3.36 -8.16
C ALA A 112 -2.17 3.27 -6.94
N VAL A 113 -1.91 2.31 -6.03
CA VAL A 113 -2.85 1.96 -4.95
C VAL A 113 -2.41 2.47 -3.58
N ILE A 114 -1.14 2.89 -3.43
CA ILE A 114 -0.62 3.45 -2.19
C ILE A 114 -0.21 4.90 -2.38
N LEU A 115 0.74 5.19 -3.28
CA LEU A 115 1.34 6.53 -3.33
C LEU A 115 0.34 7.59 -3.79
N VAL A 116 -0.41 7.31 -4.86
CA VAL A 116 -1.43 8.22 -5.41
C VAL A 116 -2.49 8.62 -4.36
N PRO A 117 -3.14 7.69 -3.65
CA PRO A 117 -4.08 8.08 -2.60
C PRO A 117 -3.38 8.70 -1.39
N PHE A 118 -2.21 8.19 -0.97
CA PHE A 118 -1.50 8.70 0.21
C PHE A 118 -1.07 10.16 0.09
N VAL A 119 -0.66 10.62 -1.10
CA VAL A 119 -0.24 12.01 -1.26
C VAL A 119 -1.43 12.99 -1.14
N LYS A 120 -2.64 12.60 -1.56
CA LYS A 120 -3.84 13.43 -1.42
C LYS A 120 -4.51 13.29 -0.06
N TYR A 121 -4.58 12.07 0.46
CA TYR A 121 -5.23 11.68 1.70
C TYR A 121 -4.27 10.82 2.54
N PRO A 122 -3.26 11.44 3.19
CA PRO A 122 -2.25 10.71 3.95
C PRO A 122 -2.86 10.06 5.20
N ALA A 123 -2.22 9.00 5.68
CA ALA A 123 -2.62 8.34 6.91
C ALA A 123 -2.52 9.29 8.11
N ASN A 124 -3.47 9.15 9.03
CA ASN A 124 -3.49 9.89 10.29
C ASN A 124 -3.23 8.93 11.47
N PRO A 125 -2.49 9.38 12.50
CA PRO A 125 -2.30 8.61 13.72
C PRO A 125 -3.63 8.45 14.49
N PRO A 126 -3.67 7.59 15.54
CA PRO A 126 -4.71 7.67 16.56
C PRO A 126 -4.90 9.12 17.05
N ALA A 127 -6.09 9.44 17.59
CA ALA A 127 -6.51 10.79 17.97
C ALA A 127 -6.69 11.81 16.83
N VAL A 128 -6.30 11.49 15.59
CA VAL A 128 -6.40 12.42 14.44
C VAL A 128 -7.47 11.95 13.46
N GLY A 129 -8.62 12.61 13.53
CA GLY A 129 -9.72 12.45 12.59
C GLY A 129 -11.08 12.48 13.26
N ASP A 130 -12.12 12.80 12.48
CA ASP A 130 -13.50 12.81 12.96
C ASP A 130 -14.18 11.46 12.69
N PRO A 131 -14.71 10.75 13.71
CA PRO A 131 -15.49 9.53 13.52
C PRO A 131 -16.70 9.73 12.58
N ALA A 132 -17.32 10.91 12.57
CA ALA A 132 -18.49 11.22 11.73
C ALA A 132 -18.15 11.24 10.23
N THR A 133 -16.88 11.48 9.86
CA THR A 133 -16.45 11.58 8.45
C THR A 133 -15.80 10.29 7.95
N ILE A 134 -15.70 9.24 8.76
CA ILE A 134 -14.93 8.02 8.43
C ILE A 134 -15.36 7.39 7.09
N ASN A 135 -16.66 7.37 6.82
CA ASN A 135 -17.22 6.84 5.57
C ASN A 135 -16.80 7.68 4.37
N ALA A 136 -16.91 9.01 4.47
CA ALA A 136 -16.55 9.93 3.39
C ALA A 136 -15.05 9.85 3.06
N ARG A 137 -14.18 9.84 4.08
CA ARG A 137 -12.72 9.70 3.91
C ARG A 137 -12.35 8.36 3.27
N THR A 138 -13.01 7.27 3.71
CA THR A 138 -12.81 5.94 3.12
C THR A 138 -13.19 5.92 1.64
N LEU A 139 -14.34 6.50 1.27
CA LEU A 139 -14.77 6.58 -0.13
C LEU A 139 -13.82 7.44 -0.99
N LEU A 140 -13.31 8.56 -0.46
CA LEU A 140 -12.32 9.39 -1.14
C LEU A 140 -11.01 8.63 -1.38
N TYR A 141 -10.54 7.89 -0.38
CA TYR A 141 -9.34 7.06 -0.51
C TYR A 141 -9.53 5.95 -1.57
N LEU A 142 -10.66 5.25 -1.53
CA LEU A 142 -11.02 4.25 -2.54
C LEU A 142 -11.14 4.85 -3.95
N THR A 143 -11.70 6.06 -4.05
CA THR A 143 -11.78 6.80 -5.33
C THR A 143 -10.38 7.07 -5.88
N MET A 144 -9.44 7.49 -5.03
CA MET A 144 -8.06 7.72 -5.45
C MET A 144 -7.33 6.43 -5.87
N ILE A 145 -7.62 5.28 -5.25
CA ILE A 145 -7.14 3.97 -5.74
C ILE A 145 -7.67 3.71 -7.16
N LEU A 146 -8.97 3.91 -7.39
CA LEU A 146 -9.58 3.70 -8.71
C LEU A 146 -8.96 4.64 -9.77
N VAL A 147 -8.71 5.89 -9.42
CA VAL A 147 -7.99 6.85 -10.28
C VAL A 147 -6.58 6.35 -10.60
N GLY A 148 -5.80 5.91 -9.61
CA GLY A 148 -4.45 5.39 -9.82
C GLY A 148 -4.42 4.14 -10.71
N LEU A 149 -5.38 3.22 -10.55
CA LEU A 149 -5.53 2.04 -11.41
C LEU A 149 -5.94 2.42 -12.84
N ALA A 150 -6.90 3.34 -13.00
CA ALA A 150 -7.33 3.82 -14.31
C ALA A 150 -6.21 4.56 -15.05
N ALA A 151 -5.49 5.45 -14.34
CA ALA A 151 -4.31 6.14 -14.84
C ALA A 151 -3.23 5.16 -15.30
N THR A 152 -3.00 4.08 -14.54
CA THR A 152 -2.07 3.01 -14.92
C THR A 152 -2.52 2.31 -16.21
N ALA A 153 -3.79 1.96 -16.33
CA ALA A 153 -4.33 1.33 -17.54
C ALA A 153 -4.19 2.25 -18.77
N ILE A 154 -4.48 3.54 -18.62
CA ILE A 154 -4.33 4.56 -19.66
C ILE A 154 -2.85 4.71 -20.06
N ALA A 155 -1.94 4.74 -19.10
CA ALA A 155 -0.49 4.80 -19.35
C ALA A 155 0.02 3.57 -20.12
N VAL A 156 -0.39 2.36 -19.73
CA VAL A 156 -0.04 1.12 -20.43
C VAL A 156 -0.63 1.10 -21.85
N ALA A 157 -1.89 1.51 -22.02
CA ALA A 157 -2.52 1.59 -23.32
C ALA A 157 -1.84 2.61 -24.24
N THR A 158 -1.39 3.74 -23.69
CA THR A 158 -0.61 4.77 -24.40
C THR A 158 0.75 4.22 -24.81
N ALA A 159 1.48 3.59 -23.90
CA ALA A 159 2.79 3.00 -24.17
C ALA A 159 2.76 1.92 -25.27
N ARG A 160 1.63 1.21 -25.43
CA ARG A 160 1.43 0.21 -26.49
C ARG A 160 1.11 0.82 -27.86
N ARG A 161 0.55 2.03 -27.92
CA ARG A 161 0.21 2.73 -29.16
C ARG A 161 1.35 3.58 -29.70
N VAL A 162 2.19 4.13 -28.82
CA VAL A 162 3.35 4.93 -29.22
C VAL A 162 4.53 4.00 -29.54
N THR A 163 4.74 3.74 -30.83
CA THR A 163 5.76 2.80 -31.34
C THR A 163 7.01 3.46 -31.94
N VAL A 164 6.98 4.78 -32.13
CA VAL A 164 7.99 5.51 -32.92
C VAL A 164 9.36 5.55 -32.24
N ASP A 165 9.43 5.97 -30.98
CA ASP A 165 10.67 6.24 -30.26
C ASP A 165 10.51 5.90 -28.75
N PRO A 166 11.50 5.25 -28.10
CA PRO A 166 11.41 4.88 -26.68
C PRO A 166 11.23 6.06 -25.74
N TRP A 167 11.85 7.21 -26.03
CA TRP A 167 11.72 8.42 -25.21
C TRP A 167 10.31 9.01 -25.34
N ALA A 168 9.81 9.19 -26.56
CA ALA A 168 8.45 9.66 -26.82
C ALA A 168 7.39 8.74 -26.16
N ARG A 169 7.59 7.42 -26.23
CA ARG A 169 6.75 6.43 -25.55
C ARG A 169 6.77 6.60 -24.02
N GLY A 170 7.95 6.76 -23.44
CA GLY A 170 8.13 6.96 -22.00
C GLY A 170 7.45 8.23 -21.49
N VAL A 171 7.74 9.36 -22.14
CA VAL A 171 7.12 10.66 -21.81
C VAL A 171 5.60 10.60 -21.96
N SER A 172 5.09 10.02 -23.04
CA SER A 172 3.65 9.90 -23.26
C SER A 172 2.97 9.03 -22.20
N ALA A 173 3.59 7.92 -21.79
CA ALA A 173 3.06 7.06 -20.74
C ALA A 173 3.03 7.76 -19.38
N VAL A 174 4.08 8.52 -19.05
CA VAL A 174 4.15 9.32 -17.81
C VAL A 174 3.07 10.41 -17.82
N ALA A 175 2.93 11.16 -18.91
CA ALA A 175 1.89 12.18 -19.04
C ALA A 175 0.48 11.57 -18.92
N ALA A 176 0.26 10.44 -19.61
CA ALA A 176 -0.99 9.69 -19.58
C ALA A 176 -1.37 9.15 -18.18
N PHE A 177 -0.37 8.90 -17.32
CA PHE A 177 -0.58 8.59 -15.91
C PHE A 177 -0.87 9.85 -15.07
N LEU A 178 -0.05 10.89 -15.21
CA LEU A 178 -0.08 12.06 -14.33
C LEU A 178 -1.30 12.94 -14.55
N VAL A 179 -1.75 13.13 -15.80
CA VAL A 179 -2.91 13.99 -16.11
C VAL A 179 -4.17 13.62 -15.33
N PRO A 180 -4.68 12.37 -15.36
CA PRO A 180 -5.86 12.00 -14.57
C PRO A 180 -5.63 12.06 -13.06
N VAL A 181 -4.42 11.75 -12.59
CA VAL A 181 -4.09 11.83 -11.15
C VAL A 181 -4.13 13.28 -10.65
N VAL A 182 -3.48 14.19 -11.36
CA VAL A 182 -3.45 15.63 -11.02
C VAL A 182 -4.84 16.24 -11.14
N ALA A 183 -5.60 15.87 -12.18
CA ALA A 183 -6.99 16.29 -12.32
C ALA A 183 -7.84 15.84 -11.13
N ALA A 184 -7.72 14.58 -10.70
CA ALA A 184 -8.44 14.08 -9.52
C ALA A 184 -8.02 14.81 -8.23
N TRP A 185 -6.73 15.08 -8.04
CA TRP A 185 -6.26 15.85 -6.89
C TRP A 185 -6.80 17.27 -6.85
N TRP A 186 -6.98 17.89 -8.01
CA TRP A 186 -7.53 19.23 -8.12
C TRP A 186 -9.05 19.26 -7.92
N LEU A 187 -9.78 18.26 -8.45
CA LEU A 187 -11.24 18.21 -8.40
C LEU A 187 -11.80 17.68 -7.08
N LEU A 188 -11.09 16.76 -6.41
CA LEU A 188 -11.57 16.16 -5.16
C LEU A 188 -11.28 17.06 -3.95
N PRO A 189 -12.18 17.07 -2.95
CA PRO A 189 -12.06 17.96 -1.80
C PRO A 189 -10.78 17.67 -1.01
N THR A 190 -10.21 18.71 -0.42
CA THR A 190 -9.18 18.57 0.61
C THR A 190 -9.85 18.20 1.92
N VAL A 191 -9.24 17.26 2.66
CA VAL A 191 -9.67 16.85 3.99
C VAL A 191 -8.57 17.27 4.96
N ASP A 192 -8.91 18.11 5.91
CA ASP A 192 -8.04 18.46 7.03
C ASP A 192 -8.84 18.32 8.32
N GLU A 193 -8.39 17.40 9.16
CA GLU A 193 -9.00 17.04 10.44
C GLU A 193 -7.93 16.94 11.52
N VAL A 194 -6.78 17.58 11.30
CA VAL A 194 -5.73 17.65 12.31
C VAL A 194 -6.19 18.64 13.38
N PRO A 195 -6.36 18.21 14.65
CA PRO A 195 -6.77 19.13 15.71
C PRO A 195 -5.76 20.26 15.89
N GLU A 196 -6.26 21.44 16.28
CA GLU A 196 -5.39 22.55 16.63
C GLU A 196 -4.45 22.14 17.78
N GLY A 197 -3.15 22.43 17.61
CA GLY A 197 -2.14 22.08 18.60
C GLY A 197 -1.61 20.64 18.53
N PHE A 198 -2.11 19.78 17.62
CA PHE A 198 -1.53 18.44 17.45
C PHE A 198 -0.05 18.54 17.00
N PRO A 199 0.89 17.78 17.61
CA PRO A 199 2.30 17.90 17.29
C PRO A 199 2.61 17.56 15.83
N ALA A 200 2.97 18.58 15.04
CA ALA A 200 3.28 18.43 13.61
C ALA A 200 4.40 17.40 13.33
N THR A 201 5.40 17.34 14.21
CA THR A 201 6.50 16.37 14.12
C THR A 201 5.99 14.93 14.26
N LEU A 202 5.07 14.66 15.19
CA LEU A 202 4.50 13.33 15.39
C LEU A 202 3.64 12.94 14.18
N LEU A 203 2.80 13.87 13.69
CA LEU A 203 1.98 13.67 12.49
C LEU A 203 2.85 13.30 11.27
N TRP A 204 3.93 14.04 11.06
CA TRP A 204 4.86 13.80 9.97
C TRP A 204 5.59 12.47 10.09
N GLN A 205 6.10 12.14 11.28
CA GLN A 205 6.77 10.87 11.54
C GLN A 205 5.83 9.68 11.36
N PHE A 206 4.59 9.78 11.83
CA PHE A 206 3.58 8.75 11.62
C PHE A 206 3.36 8.52 10.12
N ARG A 207 3.11 9.59 9.35
CA ARG A 207 2.93 9.54 7.89
C ARG A 207 4.11 8.88 7.19
N LEU A 208 5.34 9.29 7.53
CA LEU A 208 6.56 8.69 6.96
C LEU A 208 6.66 7.20 7.25
N VAL A 209 6.33 6.78 8.46
CA VAL A 209 6.36 5.35 8.82
C VAL A 209 5.21 4.60 8.14
N SER A 210 4.01 5.17 8.01
CA SER A 210 2.90 4.53 7.29
C SER A 210 3.24 4.24 5.83
N ILE A 211 3.77 5.23 5.10
CA ILE A 211 4.21 5.02 3.71
C ILE A 211 5.44 4.11 3.65
N GLY A 212 6.34 4.18 4.64
CA GLY A 212 7.49 3.30 4.80
C GLY A 212 7.09 1.83 4.95
N THR A 213 6.08 1.52 5.76
CA THR A 213 5.54 0.16 5.93
C THR A 213 5.05 -0.40 4.60
N GLN A 214 4.33 0.40 3.81
CA GLN A 214 3.89 -0.01 2.48
C GLN A 214 5.06 -0.19 1.53
N LEU A 215 6.04 0.72 1.53
CA LEU A 215 7.23 0.60 0.68
C LEU A 215 8.01 -0.68 0.99
N VAL A 216 8.17 -1.02 2.27
CA VAL A 216 8.79 -2.28 2.73
C VAL A 216 7.99 -3.48 2.22
N PHE A 217 6.67 -3.48 2.39
CA PHE A 217 5.81 -4.54 1.89
C PHE A 217 5.97 -4.76 0.38
N TRP A 218 5.76 -3.72 -0.43
CA TRP A 218 5.75 -3.82 -1.89
C TRP A 218 7.13 -4.16 -2.45
N THR A 219 8.21 -3.66 -1.83
CA THR A 219 9.58 -3.99 -2.21
C THR A 219 9.88 -5.46 -1.89
N ALA A 220 9.64 -5.91 -0.66
CA ALA A 220 9.86 -7.30 -0.26
C ALA A 220 9.03 -8.26 -1.12
N PHE A 221 7.74 -7.96 -1.31
CA PHE A 221 6.84 -8.77 -2.12
C PHE A 221 7.29 -8.84 -3.58
N GLY A 222 7.58 -7.71 -4.23
CA GLY A 222 8.02 -7.66 -5.62
C GLY A 222 9.30 -8.45 -5.87
N VAL A 223 10.29 -8.31 -4.99
CA VAL A 223 11.57 -9.04 -5.06
C VAL A 223 11.35 -10.54 -4.86
N LEU A 224 10.65 -10.94 -3.81
CA LEU A 224 10.42 -12.35 -3.50
C LEU A 224 9.58 -13.04 -4.57
N PHE A 225 8.47 -12.41 -5.01
CA PHE A 225 7.59 -12.98 -6.01
C PHE A 225 8.29 -13.07 -7.37
N GLY A 226 9.05 -12.03 -7.74
CA GLY A 226 9.86 -12.03 -8.95
C GLY A 226 10.92 -13.13 -8.94
N TRP A 227 11.64 -13.29 -7.83
CA TRP A 227 12.65 -14.34 -7.66
C TRP A 227 12.05 -15.75 -7.78
N VAL A 228 10.93 -16.03 -7.09
CA VAL A 228 10.25 -17.33 -7.19
C VAL A 228 9.73 -17.60 -8.60
N SER A 229 9.23 -16.57 -9.29
CA SER A 229 8.70 -16.69 -10.66
C SER A 229 9.80 -17.02 -11.67
N ASP A 230 10.94 -16.31 -11.60
CA ASP A 230 12.12 -16.58 -12.42
C ASP A 230 12.68 -17.99 -12.17
N ARG A 231 12.79 -18.40 -10.90
CA ARG A 231 13.29 -19.74 -10.55
C ARG A 231 12.38 -20.84 -11.08
N ALA A 232 11.07 -20.60 -11.09
CA ALA A 232 10.13 -21.56 -11.65
C ALA A 232 10.19 -21.65 -13.18
N ALA A 233 10.31 -20.51 -13.87
CA ALA A 233 10.45 -20.49 -15.33
C ALA A 233 11.71 -21.25 -15.79
N ARG A 234 12.84 -21.09 -15.09
CA ARG A 234 14.08 -21.80 -15.39
C ARG A 234 13.96 -23.32 -15.22
N ARG A 235 13.22 -23.79 -14.21
CA ARG A 235 12.99 -25.23 -13.96
C ARG A 235 12.17 -25.90 -15.07
N THR A 236 11.32 -25.16 -15.76
CA THR A 236 10.53 -25.69 -16.89
C THR A 236 11.37 -25.83 -18.17
N ILE A 237 12.49 -25.11 -18.29
CA ILE A 237 13.35 -25.08 -19.49
C ILE A 237 14.49 -26.12 -19.40
N ALA A 238 14.84 -26.62 -18.21
CA ALA A 238 15.90 -27.61 -18.05
C ALA A 238 15.55 -28.93 -18.79
N PRO A 239 16.44 -29.47 -19.64
CA PRO A 239 16.17 -30.73 -20.34
C PRO A 239 16.13 -31.90 -19.36
N VAL A 240 15.25 -32.88 -19.63
CA VAL A 240 15.28 -34.17 -18.93
C VAL A 240 16.61 -34.85 -19.28
N PRO A 241 17.43 -35.27 -18.30
CA PRO A 241 18.60 -36.08 -18.62
C PRO A 241 18.12 -37.39 -19.24
N GLY A 242 18.52 -37.62 -20.50
CA GLY A 242 18.27 -38.85 -21.25
C GLY A 242 19.17 -39.99 -20.82
#